data_AF-A0A812WLX2-F1
#
_entry.id   AF-A0A812WLX2-F1
#
_cell.length_a   1.000
_cell.length_b   1.000
_cell.length_c   1.000
_cell.angle_alpha   90.00
_cell.angle_beta   90.00
_cell.angle_gamma   90.00
#
_symmetry.space_group_name_H-M   'P 1'
#
loop_
_entity.id
_entity.type
_entity.pdbx_description
1 polymer ?
#
loop_
_entity_poly.entity_id
_entity_poly.type
_entity_poly.pdbx_seq_one_letter_code
_entity_poly.pdbx_strand_id
1 'polypeptide(L)'
;MSETSSVGNRGIDSFDPDEPFDEATVIHRFEDDVEDTQIHAFQRSSLLPWQRAVTLQELLTIRSDLPRLCNGWRSERTGHHLVPEKTYDFVSWLLLTENGVSEDTSLPKAVAIICQVEVVTELQDENDGRSYLDLLVDLKRGRFLTGPKAPGLCLDIENVQNGDWSPAPEKVTCNGLSASYKELLSTQPCVPVWYCSHWWGEPIFEFVSGCRRHAEVRHLVVDARYWVCGYANRQHELDQEISANIVQTSFYAALREAKGLLLILDPKATPFSRIWCDFELYTAIMSRDMGLDIVTTIPPRHGKEAETRMLSKDLESAVAKSVREQNFPINILAHGLEVMLENGMATQEEDKQAILDAIATEQFEPGPGKPQISNELRANMTLHSTLAILAWPQAMNRGLLRHGADDDDFDVEGALRSDVTRDSVELSLAHFEKTCVDAGVKVLAECIPPNISNLKLSFEGCHQLTDASLHALASHLPKLRTLYLDFVGCENLTDVGMKALAESLPETLVELELHFVGCIRLNSSGLAPGAHFWGLENRGFNC
;
A
#
# COMPACT_ATOMS: atom_id res chain seq x y z
N MET A 1 -50.74 -2.48 26.58
CA MET A 1 -50.32 -2.56 25.16
C MET A 1 -49.28 -1.47 24.93
N SER A 2 -48.31 -1.73 24.05
CA SER A 2 -47.04 -0.98 23.88
C SER A 2 -46.21 -0.82 25.17
N GLU A 3 -45.44 -1.85 25.49
CA GLU A 3 -44.25 -1.71 26.33
C GLU A 3 -43.12 -1.11 25.48
N THR A 4 -42.42 -0.11 26.00
CA THR A 4 -41.14 0.37 25.48
C THR A 4 -40.05 -0.05 26.46
N SER A 5 -39.37 -1.17 26.18
CA SER A 5 -38.28 -1.66 26.99
C SER A 5 -36.98 -0.91 26.68
N SER A 6 -36.37 -0.34 27.71
CA SER A 6 -35.04 0.26 27.65
C SER A 6 -33.97 -0.80 27.40
N VAL A 7 -33.20 -0.66 26.31
CA VAL A 7 -31.90 -1.34 26.17
C VAL A 7 -30.82 -0.32 26.52
N GLY A 8 -30.00 -0.64 27.51
CA GLY A 8 -29.00 0.28 28.07
C GLY A 8 -27.83 0.50 27.13
N ASN A 9 -27.53 1.76 26.85
CA ASN A 9 -26.32 2.19 26.16
C ASN A 9 -25.10 1.87 27.05
N ARG A 10 -24.28 0.88 26.69
CA ARG A 10 -22.94 0.68 27.29
C ARG A 10 -21.92 1.30 26.35
N GLY A 11 -21.15 2.26 26.87
CA GLY A 11 -20.22 3.06 26.09
C GLY A 11 -19.11 2.21 25.46
N ILE A 12 -18.75 2.61 24.24
CA ILE A 12 -17.46 2.29 23.62
C ILE A 12 -16.49 3.35 24.16
N ASP A 13 -15.85 3.05 25.29
CA ASP A 13 -14.79 3.85 25.89
C ASP A 13 -13.72 2.91 26.46
N SER A 14 -12.45 3.32 26.35
CA SER A 14 -11.22 2.53 26.61
C SER A 14 -11.06 1.25 25.77
N PHE A 15 -10.52 1.41 24.57
CA PHE A 15 -9.66 0.39 23.95
C PHE A 15 -8.22 0.67 24.40
N ASP A 16 -7.56 -0.32 25.02
CA ASP A 16 -6.15 -0.22 25.42
C ASP A 16 -5.26 -0.76 24.28
N PRO A 17 -4.44 0.07 23.61
CA PRO A 17 -3.64 -0.36 22.46
C PRO A 17 -2.49 -1.32 22.84
N ASP A 18 -2.21 -1.51 24.13
CA ASP A 18 -1.17 -2.43 24.62
C ASP A 18 -1.75 -3.79 25.11
N GLU A 19 -3.06 -4.05 25.02
CA GLU A 19 -3.64 -5.35 25.39
C GLU A 19 -3.26 -6.45 24.37
N PRO A 20 -2.61 -7.57 24.79
CA PRO A 20 -2.18 -8.61 23.87
C PRO A 20 -3.37 -9.37 23.28
N PHE A 21 -3.55 -9.22 21.97
CA PHE A 21 -4.61 -9.87 21.19
C PHE A 21 -4.46 -11.39 21.19
N ASP A 22 -5.46 -12.11 21.70
CA ASP A 22 -5.49 -13.57 21.69
C ASP A 22 -5.91 -14.12 20.32
N GLU A 23 -4.90 -14.49 19.53
CA GLU A 23 -5.03 -15.10 18.21
C GLU A 23 -5.92 -16.38 18.25
N ALA A 24 -5.92 -17.13 19.36
CA ALA A 24 -6.74 -18.34 19.51
C ALA A 24 -8.23 -18.05 19.71
N THR A 25 -8.60 -16.96 20.40
CA THR A 25 -10.02 -16.60 20.63
C THR A 25 -10.71 -16.15 19.35
N VAL A 26 -9.99 -15.53 18.40
CA VAL A 26 -10.56 -15.17 17.09
C VAL A 26 -10.69 -16.40 16.20
N ILE A 27 -9.67 -17.27 16.15
CA ILE A 27 -9.75 -18.53 15.40
C ILE A 27 -10.93 -19.37 15.90
N HIS A 28 -11.06 -19.62 17.21
CA HIS A 28 -12.16 -20.42 17.75
C HIS A 28 -13.55 -19.81 17.57
N ARG A 29 -13.71 -18.48 17.54
CA ARG A 29 -15.03 -17.86 17.30
C ARG A 29 -15.56 -18.04 15.87
N PHE A 30 -14.70 -18.44 14.93
CA PHE A 30 -15.07 -18.60 13.53
C PHE A 30 -14.87 -20.04 13.00
N GLU A 31 -14.22 -20.93 13.77
CA GLU A 31 -14.21 -22.38 13.50
C GLU A 31 -15.63 -23.01 13.58
N ASP A 32 -16.51 -22.47 14.42
CA ASP A 32 -17.88 -22.98 14.63
C ASP A 32 -18.83 -22.76 13.41
N ASP A 33 -18.45 -21.96 12.41
CA ASP A 33 -19.29 -21.58 11.25
C ASP A 33 -18.84 -22.21 9.89
N VAL A 34 -17.82 -23.07 9.86
CA VAL A 34 -17.30 -23.68 8.61
C VAL A 34 -17.92 -25.05 8.34
N GLU A 35 -19.15 -25.08 7.84
CA GLU A 35 -19.76 -26.31 7.29
C GLU A 35 -19.24 -26.65 5.88
N ASP A 36 -18.94 -27.94 5.66
CA ASP A 36 -18.48 -28.63 4.44
C ASP A 36 -18.53 -27.86 3.10
N THR A 37 -17.37 -27.37 2.64
CA THR A 37 -17.17 -26.91 1.26
C THR A 37 -17.14 -28.08 0.27
N GLN A 38 -18.31 -28.43 -0.27
CA GLN A 38 -18.41 -29.42 -1.35
C GLN A 38 -17.75 -28.90 -2.64
N ILE A 39 -16.77 -29.65 -3.13
CA ILE A 39 -16.06 -29.37 -4.39
C ILE A 39 -17.00 -29.67 -5.57
N HIS A 40 -17.56 -28.63 -6.17
CA HIS A 40 -18.23 -28.76 -7.47
C HIS A 40 -17.18 -28.90 -8.58
N ALA A 41 -17.43 -29.79 -9.55
CA ALA A 41 -16.60 -29.94 -10.73
C ALA A 41 -16.44 -28.57 -11.43
N PHE A 42 -15.23 -28.03 -11.39
CA PHE A 42 -14.95 -26.70 -11.92
C PHE A 42 -15.27 -26.66 -13.41
N GLN A 43 -16.04 -25.67 -13.83
CA GLN A 43 -16.02 -25.12 -15.18
C GLN A 43 -15.30 -23.76 -15.10
N ARG A 44 -14.78 -23.25 -16.23
CA ARG A 44 -14.10 -21.95 -16.28
C ARG A 44 -14.98 -20.88 -15.61
N SER A 45 -14.52 -20.37 -14.47
CA SER A 45 -15.36 -19.57 -13.58
C SER A 45 -15.86 -18.30 -14.28
N SER A 46 -17.10 -17.92 -13.96
CA SER A 46 -17.75 -16.71 -14.51
C SER A 46 -17.34 -15.43 -13.78
N LEU A 47 -16.44 -15.50 -12.78
CA LEU A 47 -15.96 -14.32 -12.07
C LEU A 47 -15.19 -13.40 -13.03
N LEU A 48 -15.60 -12.14 -13.03
CA LEU A 48 -14.91 -11.08 -13.77
C LEU A 48 -13.57 -10.76 -13.08
N PRO A 49 -12.55 -10.22 -13.78
CA PRO A 49 -11.21 -10.08 -13.22
C PRO A 49 -11.12 -9.34 -11.88
N TRP A 50 -11.94 -8.31 -11.69
CA TRP A 50 -12.06 -7.51 -10.47
C TRP A 50 -12.91 -8.16 -9.37
N GLN A 51 -13.58 -9.28 -9.64
CA GLN A 51 -14.36 -10.05 -8.65
C GLN A 51 -13.53 -11.16 -7.98
N ARG A 52 -12.21 -11.17 -8.19
CA ARG A 52 -11.30 -12.21 -7.71
C ARG A 52 -10.38 -11.73 -6.58
N ALA A 53 -10.85 -10.79 -5.75
CA ALA A 53 -10.15 -10.40 -4.52
C ALA A 53 -10.21 -11.52 -3.47
N VAL A 54 -9.15 -11.68 -2.68
CA VAL A 54 -9.11 -12.56 -1.51
C VAL A 54 -9.53 -11.79 -0.27
N THR A 55 -10.29 -12.44 0.61
CA THR A 55 -10.63 -11.90 1.93
C THR A 55 -9.43 -11.98 2.88
N LEU A 56 -9.44 -11.20 3.97
CA LEU A 56 -8.44 -11.38 5.03
C LEU A 56 -8.49 -12.80 5.61
N GLN A 57 -9.68 -13.39 5.77
CA GLN A 57 -9.81 -14.75 6.29
C GLN A 57 -9.10 -15.77 5.39
N GLU A 58 -9.31 -15.70 4.07
CA GLU A 58 -8.61 -16.57 3.11
C GLU A 58 -7.09 -16.42 3.20
N LEU A 59 -6.57 -15.21 3.40
CA LEU A 59 -5.14 -14.97 3.63
C LEU A 59 -4.63 -15.53 4.97
N LEU A 60 -5.44 -15.46 6.03
CA LEU A 60 -5.08 -16.02 7.35
C LEU A 60 -5.08 -17.55 7.33
N THR A 61 -5.98 -18.20 6.58
CA THR A 61 -5.98 -19.65 6.38
C THR A 61 -4.67 -20.13 5.72
N ILE A 62 -4.11 -19.38 4.76
CA ILE A 62 -2.79 -19.71 4.20
C ILE A 62 -1.73 -19.76 5.31
N ARG A 63 -1.71 -18.76 6.20
CA ARG A 63 -0.76 -18.67 7.32
C ARG A 63 -0.96 -19.80 8.34
N SER A 64 -2.18 -20.24 8.63
CA SER A 64 -2.43 -21.34 9.57
C SER A 64 -2.06 -22.72 9.01
N ASP A 65 -2.24 -22.91 7.70
CA ASP A 65 -2.07 -24.23 7.08
C ASP A 65 -0.67 -24.46 6.50
N LEU A 66 0.05 -23.43 6.06
CA LEU A 66 1.43 -23.55 5.57
C LEU A 66 2.34 -24.38 6.50
N PRO A 67 2.35 -24.19 7.84
CA PRO A 67 3.18 -24.99 8.75
C PRO A 67 2.76 -26.45 8.84
N ARG A 68 1.47 -26.75 8.70
CA ARG A 68 0.93 -28.12 8.68
C ARG A 68 1.34 -28.83 7.39
N LEU A 69 1.25 -28.13 6.27
CA LEU A 69 1.52 -28.65 4.93
C LEU A 69 3.02 -28.85 4.68
N CYS A 70 3.86 -27.90 5.10
CA CYS A 70 5.32 -27.97 5.04
C CYS A 70 5.94 -28.94 6.07
N ASN A 71 5.13 -29.59 6.91
CA ASN A 71 5.62 -30.40 8.02
C ASN A 71 6.47 -31.58 7.52
N GLY A 72 7.75 -31.61 7.92
CA GLY A 72 8.70 -32.63 7.51
C GLY A 72 9.40 -32.36 6.16
N TRP A 73 9.04 -31.31 5.43
CA TRP A 73 9.73 -30.94 4.18
C TRP A 73 11.17 -30.49 4.49
N ARG A 74 12.11 -30.79 3.59
CA ARG A 74 13.55 -30.49 3.77
C ARG A 74 14.22 -29.98 2.50
N SER A 75 15.19 -29.09 2.69
CA SER A 75 16.18 -28.77 1.65
C SER A 75 17.23 -29.87 1.60
N GLU A 76 17.45 -30.51 0.45
CA GLU A 76 18.47 -31.55 0.33
C GLU A 76 19.90 -30.98 0.40
N ARG A 77 20.08 -29.72 -0.05
CA ARG A 77 21.35 -28.98 0.05
C ARG A 77 21.83 -28.76 1.49
N THR A 78 20.92 -28.61 2.46
CA THR A 78 21.28 -28.24 3.85
C THR A 78 20.80 -29.24 4.90
N GLY A 79 19.90 -30.16 4.55
CA GLY A 79 19.23 -31.07 5.49
C GLY A 79 18.23 -30.39 6.44
N HIS A 80 18.18 -29.05 6.45
CA HIS A 80 17.28 -28.28 7.30
C HIS A 80 15.83 -28.43 6.84
N HIS A 81 14.92 -28.36 7.81
CA HIS A 81 13.51 -28.24 7.53
C HIS A 81 13.22 -26.96 6.75
N LEU A 82 12.21 -27.00 5.89
CA LEU A 82 11.61 -25.78 5.37
C LEU A 82 11.06 -24.96 6.56
N VAL A 83 11.22 -23.65 6.48
CA VAL A 83 10.74 -22.69 7.48
C VAL A 83 9.56 -21.95 6.84
N PRO A 84 8.30 -22.28 7.19
CA PRO A 84 7.10 -21.70 6.56
C PRO A 84 7.14 -20.16 6.52
N GLU A 85 7.63 -19.55 7.58
CA GLU A 85 7.78 -18.10 7.77
C GLU A 85 8.73 -17.46 6.74
N LYS A 86 9.61 -18.26 6.13
CA LYS A 86 10.57 -17.85 5.08
C LYS A 86 10.19 -18.41 3.70
N THR A 87 8.93 -18.81 3.54
CA THR A 87 8.38 -19.23 2.26
C THR A 87 8.09 -18.01 1.42
N TYR A 88 8.73 -17.94 0.27
CA TYR A 88 8.52 -16.92 -0.74
C TYR A 88 7.58 -17.44 -1.81
N ASP A 89 6.87 -16.53 -2.47
CA ASP A 89 6.18 -16.77 -3.74
C ASP A 89 5.37 -18.08 -3.80
N PHE A 90 4.18 -18.05 -3.19
CA PHE A 90 3.28 -19.20 -3.13
C PHE A 90 2.69 -19.60 -4.49
N VAL A 91 2.80 -18.75 -5.52
CA VAL A 91 2.01 -18.89 -6.75
C VAL A 91 2.86 -19.23 -7.99
N SER A 92 4.08 -18.70 -8.14
CA SER A 92 4.80 -18.81 -9.43
C SER A 92 5.16 -20.24 -9.86
N TRP A 93 5.33 -21.18 -8.92
CA TRP A 93 5.63 -22.59 -9.21
C TRP A 93 4.42 -23.52 -9.08
N LEU A 94 3.27 -23.02 -8.65
CA LEU A 94 2.06 -23.82 -8.51
C LEU A 94 1.40 -24.04 -9.88
N LEU A 95 1.66 -23.16 -10.87
CA LEU A 95 0.91 -23.06 -12.13
C LEU A 95 1.77 -22.66 -13.36
N LEU A 96 2.84 -23.38 -13.69
CA LEU A 96 3.67 -23.08 -14.87
C LEU A 96 3.05 -23.52 -16.22
N THR A 97 3.34 -22.72 -17.26
CA THR A 97 2.69 -22.68 -18.58
C THR A 97 3.34 -23.59 -19.62
N GLU A 98 2.83 -23.58 -20.87
CA GLU A 98 3.31 -24.43 -21.97
C GLU A 98 4.71 -24.11 -22.53
N ASN A 99 5.30 -22.96 -22.17
CA ASN A 99 6.55 -22.48 -22.76
C ASN A 99 7.59 -22.18 -21.66
N GLY A 100 8.85 -22.53 -21.95
CA GLY A 100 9.91 -22.65 -20.95
C GLY A 100 10.24 -21.37 -20.17
N VAL A 101 10.54 -21.56 -18.88
CA VAL A 101 10.88 -20.49 -17.93
C VAL A 101 12.27 -19.90 -18.21
N SER A 102 12.39 -18.59 -18.04
CA SER A 102 13.64 -17.82 -18.11
C SER A 102 14.57 -18.14 -16.93
N GLU A 103 15.88 -18.32 -17.19
CA GLU A 103 16.89 -18.68 -16.20
C GLU A 103 17.36 -17.50 -15.31
N ASP A 104 16.46 -16.73 -14.69
CA ASP A 104 16.89 -15.81 -13.62
C ASP A 104 17.14 -16.59 -12.32
N THR A 105 18.42 -16.72 -11.97
CA THR A 105 18.91 -17.51 -10.84
C THR A 105 19.05 -16.69 -9.55
N SER A 106 18.64 -15.42 -9.55
CA SER A 106 18.82 -14.47 -8.44
C SER A 106 17.68 -14.48 -7.39
N LEU A 107 16.49 -14.95 -7.76
CA LEU A 107 15.30 -14.92 -6.90
C LEU A 107 15.28 -16.03 -5.83
N PRO A 108 14.70 -15.77 -4.64
CA PRO A 108 14.38 -16.83 -3.69
C PRO A 108 13.35 -17.77 -4.30
N LYS A 109 13.50 -19.07 -4.02
CA LYS A 109 12.82 -20.13 -4.76
C LYS A 109 11.51 -20.51 -4.08
N ALA A 110 10.44 -20.52 -4.88
CA ALA A 110 9.05 -20.68 -4.48
C ALA A 110 8.73 -22.02 -3.81
N VAL A 111 7.58 -22.06 -3.14
CA VAL A 111 6.99 -23.29 -2.58
C VAL A 111 5.56 -23.42 -3.07
N ALA A 112 5.34 -24.31 -4.03
CA ALA A 112 4.01 -24.72 -4.44
C ALA A 112 3.41 -25.66 -3.39
N ILE A 113 2.26 -25.30 -2.81
CA ILE A 113 1.53 -26.17 -1.89
C ILE A 113 0.09 -26.37 -2.38
N ILE A 114 -0.15 -27.54 -2.95
CA ILE A 114 -1.46 -28.00 -3.39
C ILE A 114 -2.06 -28.85 -2.27
N CYS A 115 -3.11 -28.37 -1.61
CA CYS A 115 -3.71 -29.08 -0.47
C CYS A 115 -4.57 -30.27 -0.90
N GLN A 116 -5.43 -30.08 -1.92
CA GLN A 116 -6.04 -31.15 -2.73
C GLN A 116 -6.82 -30.58 -3.92
N VAL A 117 -6.79 -31.33 -5.02
CA VAL A 117 -7.89 -31.45 -5.99
C VAL A 117 -8.45 -32.88 -5.80
N GLU A 118 -9.65 -33.20 -6.28
CA GLU A 118 -10.07 -34.55 -6.75
C GLU A 118 -11.20 -34.41 -7.77
N VAL A 119 -11.00 -34.97 -8.96
CA VAL A 119 -12.08 -35.61 -9.74
C VAL A 119 -11.57 -37.02 -10.14
N VAL A 120 -12.45 -37.95 -10.49
CA VAL A 120 -12.33 -39.39 -10.18
C VAL A 120 -12.24 -40.35 -11.40
N THR A 121 -12.68 -39.97 -12.61
CA THR A 121 -12.74 -40.87 -13.78
C THR A 121 -12.76 -40.14 -15.14
N GLU A 122 -11.91 -40.57 -16.09
CA GLU A 122 -11.99 -40.09 -17.48
C GLU A 122 -13.36 -40.34 -18.11
N LEU A 123 -13.95 -39.29 -18.70
CA LEU A 123 -15.10 -39.38 -19.60
C LEU A 123 -14.69 -38.99 -21.02
N GLN A 124 -15.11 -39.81 -22.00
CA GLN A 124 -15.06 -39.48 -23.43
C GLN A 124 -16.41 -38.92 -23.87
N ASP A 125 -16.42 -37.77 -24.54
CA ASP A 125 -17.63 -37.30 -25.23
C ASP A 125 -17.67 -37.92 -26.64
N GLU A 126 -18.59 -38.87 -26.84
CA GLU A 126 -18.79 -39.53 -28.15
C GLU A 126 -19.22 -38.56 -29.27
N ASN A 127 -19.61 -37.32 -28.96
CA ASN A 127 -20.05 -36.32 -29.94
C ASN A 127 -18.91 -35.42 -30.48
N ASP A 128 -17.81 -35.25 -29.73
CA ASP A 128 -16.71 -34.34 -30.11
C ASP A 128 -15.32 -35.00 -30.16
N GLY A 129 -15.15 -36.19 -29.56
CA GLY A 129 -13.94 -36.98 -29.63
C GLY A 129 -12.81 -36.55 -28.68
N ARG A 130 -13.11 -35.74 -27.65
CA ARG A 130 -12.15 -35.34 -26.61
C ARG A 130 -12.28 -36.16 -25.33
N SER A 131 -11.16 -36.28 -24.63
CA SER A 131 -11.06 -36.90 -23.30
C SER A 131 -10.89 -35.83 -22.22
N TYR A 132 -11.65 -35.95 -21.13
CA TYR A 132 -11.50 -35.13 -19.92
C TYR A 132 -10.82 -35.98 -18.83
N LEU A 133 -9.97 -35.35 -18.02
CA LEU A 133 -9.10 -36.03 -17.05
C LEU A 133 -9.24 -35.50 -15.64
N ASP A 134 -8.86 -36.38 -14.73
CA ASP A 134 -9.34 -36.47 -13.38
C ASP A 134 -8.15 -36.62 -12.43
N LEU A 135 -8.13 -35.77 -11.41
CA LEU A 135 -6.92 -35.34 -10.72
C LEU A 135 -7.18 -35.19 -9.21
N LEU A 136 -6.78 -36.18 -8.40
CA LEU A 136 -6.62 -35.98 -6.95
C LEU A 136 -5.18 -35.56 -6.60
N VAL A 137 -5.02 -34.64 -5.63
CA VAL A 137 -3.70 -34.07 -5.26
C VAL A 137 -3.46 -34.03 -3.73
N ASP A 138 -3.39 -35.18 -3.07
CA ASP A 138 -3.04 -35.27 -1.64
C ASP A 138 -1.52 -35.13 -1.42
N LEU A 139 -1.02 -33.89 -1.26
CA LEU A 139 0.39 -33.62 -0.97
C LEU A 139 0.66 -33.67 0.54
N LYS A 140 1.53 -34.59 0.96
CA LYS A 140 1.93 -34.70 2.38
C LYS A 140 3.41 -34.38 2.64
N ARG A 141 4.32 -34.60 1.67
CA ARG A 141 5.76 -34.38 1.85
C ARG A 141 6.48 -34.00 0.55
N GLY A 142 7.43 -33.06 0.66
CA GLY A 142 8.31 -32.61 -0.42
C GLY A 142 9.78 -32.45 0.02
N ARG A 143 10.73 -32.60 -0.91
CA ARG A 143 12.16 -32.33 -0.72
C ARG A 143 12.71 -31.49 -1.88
N PHE A 144 13.69 -30.62 -1.63
CA PHE A 144 14.26 -29.79 -2.70
C PHE A 144 15.65 -30.28 -3.14
N LEU A 145 15.75 -30.78 -4.37
CA LEU A 145 16.99 -31.22 -5.02
C LEU A 145 17.80 -30.05 -5.61
N THR A 146 19.12 -30.21 -5.68
CA THR A 146 20.00 -29.37 -6.54
C THR A 146 20.84 -30.25 -7.46
N GLY A 147 20.62 -30.15 -8.77
CA GLY A 147 21.34 -30.96 -9.77
C GLY A 147 22.37 -30.16 -10.57
N PRO A 148 23.47 -30.75 -11.05
CA PRO A 148 24.49 -30.08 -11.86
C PRO A 148 24.03 -29.68 -13.28
N LYS A 149 22.75 -29.83 -13.60
CA LYS A 149 22.13 -29.48 -14.89
C LYS A 149 21.12 -28.33 -14.82
N ALA A 150 20.80 -27.81 -13.64
CA ALA A 150 19.92 -26.66 -13.46
C ALA A 150 20.33 -25.90 -12.19
N PRO A 151 20.65 -24.60 -12.24
CA PRO A 151 20.95 -23.82 -11.03
C PRO A 151 19.74 -23.59 -10.09
N GLY A 152 18.55 -24.07 -10.45
CA GLY A 152 17.32 -24.08 -9.66
C GLY A 152 17.39 -24.98 -8.41
N LEU A 153 16.39 -24.86 -7.53
CA LEU A 153 15.98 -25.96 -6.64
C LEU A 153 14.81 -26.61 -7.36
N CYS A 154 14.85 -27.92 -7.58
CA CYS A 154 13.66 -28.65 -8.04
C CYS A 154 12.96 -29.25 -6.82
N LEU A 155 11.64 -29.13 -6.74
CA LEU A 155 10.85 -29.87 -5.77
C LEU A 155 10.67 -31.31 -6.24
N ASP A 156 10.95 -32.26 -5.37
CA ASP A 156 10.60 -33.67 -5.45
C ASP A 156 9.43 -33.91 -4.48
N ILE A 157 8.43 -34.69 -4.88
CA ILE A 157 7.22 -35.01 -4.12
C ILE A 157 7.25 -36.50 -3.76
N GLU A 158 6.91 -36.83 -2.51
CA GLU A 158 6.72 -38.22 -2.05
C GLU A 158 5.32 -38.71 -2.47
N ASN A 159 5.25 -39.76 -3.28
CA ASN A 159 4.00 -40.42 -3.61
C ASN A 159 3.45 -41.15 -2.38
N VAL A 160 2.32 -40.68 -1.85
CA VAL A 160 1.72 -41.16 -0.60
C VAL A 160 1.30 -42.65 -0.65
N GLN A 161 1.09 -43.22 -1.85
CA GLN A 161 0.66 -44.61 -2.01
C GLN A 161 1.81 -45.62 -1.93
N ASN A 162 3.03 -45.24 -2.32
CA ASN A 162 4.17 -46.17 -2.41
C ASN A 162 5.48 -45.68 -1.76
N GLY A 163 5.57 -44.40 -1.37
CA GLY A 163 6.76 -43.79 -0.77
C GLY A 163 7.88 -43.41 -1.75
N ASP A 164 7.64 -43.55 -3.06
CA ASP A 164 8.62 -43.18 -4.08
C ASP A 164 8.66 -41.65 -4.28
N TRP A 165 9.86 -41.12 -4.46
CA TRP A 165 10.08 -39.69 -4.75
C TRP A 165 10.11 -39.47 -6.25
N SER A 166 9.24 -38.60 -6.74
CA SER A 166 9.21 -38.15 -8.14
C SER A 166 9.43 -36.64 -8.20
N PRO A 167 10.04 -36.09 -9.26
CA PRO A 167 10.02 -34.65 -9.49
C PRO A 167 8.57 -34.13 -9.44
N ALA A 168 8.37 -32.95 -8.85
CA ALA A 168 7.12 -32.23 -8.99
C ALA A 168 6.79 -32.09 -10.48
N PRO A 169 5.53 -32.23 -10.90
CA PRO A 169 5.16 -32.20 -12.31
C PRO A 169 5.62 -30.89 -12.94
N GLU A 170 6.53 -30.96 -13.91
CA GLU A 170 7.09 -29.80 -14.63
C GLU A 170 6.01 -28.96 -15.33
N LYS A 171 4.81 -29.54 -15.52
CA LYS A 171 3.66 -28.94 -16.17
C LYS A 171 2.37 -29.49 -15.53
N VAL A 172 1.55 -28.62 -14.96
CA VAL A 172 0.19 -28.96 -14.50
C VAL A 172 -0.79 -28.53 -15.60
N THR A 173 -1.20 -29.48 -16.45
CA THR A 173 -2.19 -29.23 -17.52
C THR A 173 -3.62 -29.38 -17.01
N CYS A 174 -4.22 -28.27 -16.66
CA CYS A 174 -5.65 -28.18 -16.38
C CYS A 174 -6.43 -28.14 -17.71
N ASN A 175 -6.93 -29.29 -18.19
CA ASN A 175 -7.60 -29.43 -19.50
C ASN A 175 -8.83 -28.51 -19.64
N GLY A 176 -8.65 -27.32 -20.22
CA GLY A 176 -9.70 -26.30 -20.36
C GLY A 176 -10.06 -25.55 -19.06
N LEU A 177 -9.31 -25.78 -17.97
CA LEU A 177 -9.59 -25.23 -16.65
C LEU A 177 -8.56 -24.16 -16.27
N SER A 178 -8.90 -22.93 -16.62
CA SER A 178 -8.15 -21.75 -16.19
C SER A 178 -8.85 -21.09 -15.02
N ALA A 179 -8.22 -21.15 -13.84
CA ALA A 179 -8.69 -20.61 -12.58
C ALA A 179 -7.54 -19.88 -11.87
N SER A 180 -7.86 -18.76 -11.21
CA SER A 180 -6.95 -18.09 -10.29
C SER A 180 -6.96 -18.76 -8.91
N TYR A 181 -6.00 -18.42 -8.04
CA TYR A 181 -5.98 -18.97 -6.68
C TYR A 181 -7.25 -18.61 -5.90
N LYS A 182 -7.78 -17.39 -6.05
CA LYS A 182 -9.08 -17.03 -5.47
C LYS A 182 -10.20 -17.95 -5.95
N GLU A 183 -10.23 -18.27 -7.25
CA GLU A 183 -11.27 -19.15 -7.81
C GLU A 183 -11.17 -20.58 -7.27
N LEU A 184 -9.96 -21.07 -6.95
CA LEU A 184 -9.74 -22.36 -6.28
C LEU A 184 -10.25 -22.38 -4.83
N LEU A 185 -10.14 -21.24 -4.11
CA LEU A 185 -10.67 -21.12 -2.74
C LEU A 185 -12.18 -20.92 -2.71
N SER A 186 -12.72 -20.10 -3.62
CA SER A 186 -14.13 -19.72 -3.63
C SER A 186 -14.58 -19.22 -4.98
N THR A 187 -15.71 -19.74 -5.45
CA THR A 187 -16.42 -19.26 -6.65
C THR A 187 -17.32 -18.05 -6.38
N GLN A 188 -17.35 -17.54 -5.14
CA GLN A 188 -18.18 -16.36 -4.78
C GLN A 188 -17.55 -15.05 -5.27
N PRO A 189 -18.30 -14.17 -5.96
CA PRO A 189 -17.79 -12.87 -6.41
C PRO A 189 -17.30 -11.99 -5.26
N CYS A 190 -16.04 -11.58 -5.32
CA CYS A 190 -15.38 -10.78 -4.30
C CYS A 190 -14.73 -9.54 -4.92
N VAL A 191 -15.42 -8.40 -4.87
CA VAL A 191 -14.89 -7.10 -5.33
C VAL A 191 -13.90 -6.56 -4.30
N PRO A 192 -12.74 -6.00 -4.68
CA PRO A 192 -11.80 -5.40 -3.72
C PRO A 192 -12.43 -4.27 -2.92
N VAL A 193 -11.99 -4.13 -1.67
CA VAL A 193 -11.95 -2.83 -0.99
C VAL A 193 -10.59 -2.17 -1.28
N TRP A 194 -9.52 -2.98 -1.33
CA TRP A 194 -8.15 -2.54 -1.51
C TRP A 194 -7.46 -3.29 -2.65
N TYR A 195 -6.66 -2.57 -3.42
CA TYR A 195 -5.70 -3.12 -4.38
C TYR A 195 -4.34 -3.26 -3.69
N CYS A 196 -3.69 -4.42 -3.75
CA CYS A 196 -2.36 -4.63 -3.19
C CYS A 196 -1.28 -4.48 -4.28
N SER A 197 -0.48 -3.43 -4.18
CA SER A 197 0.78 -3.32 -4.93
C SER A 197 1.91 -3.86 -4.06
N HIS A 198 2.60 -4.91 -4.52
CA HIS A 198 3.66 -5.56 -3.77
C HIS A 198 4.62 -6.34 -4.68
N TRP A 199 5.79 -6.69 -4.14
CA TRP A 199 6.72 -7.61 -4.79
C TRP A 199 6.40 -9.06 -4.40
N TRP A 200 6.27 -9.95 -5.39
CA TRP A 200 5.91 -11.35 -5.17
C TRP A 200 6.97 -12.18 -4.43
N GLY A 201 8.22 -11.69 -4.39
CA GLY A 201 9.31 -12.29 -3.65
C GLY A 201 9.42 -11.87 -2.18
N GLU A 202 8.38 -11.25 -1.61
CA GLU A 202 8.23 -11.09 -0.16
C GLU A 202 7.86 -12.44 0.51
N PRO A 203 8.27 -12.73 1.75
CA PRO A 203 7.78 -13.91 2.47
C PRO A 203 6.26 -13.83 2.69
N ILE A 204 5.53 -14.91 2.40
CA ILE A 204 4.06 -14.88 2.46
C ILE A 204 3.51 -14.57 3.86
N PHE A 205 4.23 -14.92 4.92
CA PHE A 205 3.84 -14.57 6.30
C PHE A 205 4.02 -13.08 6.60
N GLU A 206 4.99 -12.41 5.98
CA GLU A 206 5.21 -10.96 6.11
C GLU A 206 4.11 -10.21 5.34
N PHE A 207 3.78 -10.66 4.12
CA PHE A 207 2.66 -10.17 3.31
C PHE A 207 1.31 -10.28 4.05
N VAL A 208 0.98 -11.47 4.58
CA VAL A 208 -0.28 -11.69 5.32
C VAL A 208 -0.33 -10.85 6.59
N SER A 209 0.82 -10.65 7.27
CA SER A 209 0.91 -9.74 8.42
C SER A 209 0.69 -8.27 8.02
N GLY A 210 1.21 -7.87 6.85
CA GLY A 210 0.92 -6.61 6.16
C GLY A 210 -0.58 -6.36 6.03
N CYS A 211 -1.27 -7.27 5.33
CA CYS A 211 -2.72 -7.21 5.13
C CYS A 211 -3.51 -7.23 6.44
N ARG A 212 -3.14 -8.08 7.40
CA ARG A 212 -3.80 -8.15 8.72
C ARG A 212 -3.68 -6.83 9.48
N ARG A 213 -2.46 -6.28 9.61
CA ARG A 213 -2.24 -5.06 10.37
C ARG A 213 -2.97 -3.86 9.75
N HIS A 214 -2.97 -3.78 8.43
CA HIS A 214 -3.74 -2.77 7.71
C HIS A 214 -5.25 -2.93 7.96
N ALA A 215 -5.81 -4.15 7.94
CA ALA A 215 -7.21 -4.40 8.25
C ALA A 215 -7.58 -4.04 9.71
N GLU A 216 -6.71 -4.34 10.68
CA GLU A 216 -6.88 -3.93 12.09
C GLU A 216 -6.98 -2.41 12.22
N VAL A 217 -5.99 -1.69 11.67
CA VAL A 217 -5.91 -0.22 11.73
C VAL A 217 -7.12 0.41 11.03
N ARG A 218 -7.52 -0.09 9.86
CA ARG A 218 -8.68 0.39 9.10
C ARG A 218 -10.03 -0.03 9.69
N HIS A 219 -10.07 -0.82 10.75
CA HIS A 219 -11.28 -1.47 11.29
C HIS A 219 -12.05 -2.32 10.26
N LEU A 220 -11.33 -2.96 9.33
CA LEU A 220 -11.85 -3.78 8.23
C LEU A 220 -11.69 -5.29 8.44
N VAL A 221 -11.37 -5.78 9.65
CA VAL A 221 -11.01 -7.21 9.87
C VAL A 221 -12.01 -8.21 9.24
N VAL A 222 -13.31 -7.89 9.23
CA VAL A 222 -14.35 -8.72 8.58
C VAL A 222 -14.56 -8.37 7.09
N ASP A 223 -14.53 -7.08 6.74
CA ASP A 223 -14.88 -6.58 5.39
C ASP A 223 -13.70 -6.52 4.41
N ALA A 224 -12.48 -6.75 4.89
CA ALA A 224 -11.22 -6.61 4.16
C ALA A 224 -11.13 -7.59 2.99
N ARG A 225 -11.11 -7.03 1.78
CA ARG A 225 -10.98 -7.73 0.50
C ARG A 225 -9.86 -7.10 -0.31
N TYR A 226 -8.83 -7.89 -0.55
CA TYR A 226 -7.58 -7.51 -1.19
C TYR A 226 -7.52 -8.12 -2.60
N TRP A 227 -7.47 -7.29 -3.63
CA TRP A 227 -7.09 -7.77 -4.95
C TRP A 227 -5.57 -7.78 -5.04
N VAL A 228 -5.01 -8.96 -5.33
CA VAL A 228 -3.57 -9.21 -5.34
C VAL A 228 -3.28 -9.93 -6.65
N CYS A 229 -2.43 -9.36 -7.52
CA CYS A 229 -2.24 -9.87 -8.88
C CYS A 229 -1.80 -11.33 -8.92
N GLY A 230 -0.96 -11.80 -7.97
CA GLY A 230 -0.61 -13.21 -7.82
C GLY A 230 -1.82 -14.12 -7.58
N TYR A 231 -2.69 -13.77 -6.63
CA TYR A 231 -3.84 -14.62 -6.24
C TYR A 231 -5.06 -14.48 -7.17
N ALA A 232 -5.22 -13.32 -7.79
CA ALA A 232 -6.42 -12.96 -8.54
C ALA A 232 -6.33 -13.30 -10.03
N ASN A 233 -5.14 -13.30 -10.64
CA ASN A 233 -4.98 -13.64 -12.06
C ASN A 233 -4.90 -15.16 -12.30
N ARG A 234 -5.41 -15.60 -13.45
CA ARG A 234 -5.25 -16.97 -13.95
C ARG A 234 -3.86 -17.12 -14.55
N GLN A 235 -2.89 -17.55 -13.75
CA GLN A 235 -1.48 -17.60 -14.15
C GLN A 235 -1.22 -18.47 -15.39
N HIS A 236 -2.03 -19.50 -15.63
CA HIS A 236 -1.97 -20.33 -16.84
C HIS A 236 -2.29 -19.59 -18.15
N GLU A 237 -3.03 -18.49 -18.06
CA GLU A 237 -3.46 -17.66 -19.20
C GLU A 237 -3.09 -16.19 -18.94
N LEU A 238 -1.91 -15.92 -18.37
CA LEU A 238 -1.53 -14.56 -17.96
C LEU A 238 -1.56 -13.57 -19.13
N ASP A 239 -1.27 -14.01 -20.37
CA ASP A 239 -1.39 -13.21 -21.62
C ASP A 239 -2.85 -12.79 -21.96
N GLN A 240 -3.86 -13.40 -21.34
CA GLN A 240 -5.27 -12.98 -21.42
C GLN A 240 -5.66 -12.03 -20.26
N GLU A 241 -4.89 -12.03 -19.17
CA GLU A 241 -5.10 -11.19 -17.98
C GLU A 241 -4.33 -9.85 -18.10
N ILE A 242 -3.12 -9.92 -18.65
CA ILE A 242 -2.21 -8.82 -18.97
C ILE A 242 -2.13 -8.74 -20.49
N SER A 243 -2.58 -7.62 -21.05
CA SER A 243 -2.61 -7.37 -22.49
C SER A 243 -1.81 -6.12 -22.80
N ALA A 244 -1.29 -6.02 -24.04
CA ALA A 244 -0.60 -4.82 -24.51
C ALA A 244 -1.44 -3.53 -24.40
N ASN A 245 -2.78 -3.64 -24.31
CA ASN A 245 -3.62 -2.53 -23.90
C ASN A 245 -3.87 -2.56 -22.38
N ILE A 246 -3.13 -1.71 -21.67
CA ILE A 246 -3.19 -1.57 -20.21
C ILE A 246 -4.60 -1.34 -19.66
N VAL A 247 -5.49 -0.62 -20.36
CA VAL A 247 -6.83 -0.36 -19.82
C VAL A 247 -7.80 -1.55 -19.95
N GLN A 248 -7.40 -2.62 -20.65
CA GLN A 248 -8.19 -3.84 -20.85
C GLN A 248 -7.82 -4.98 -19.88
N THR A 249 -6.82 -4.77 -19.03
CA THR A 249 -6.24 -5.82 -18.19
C THR A 249 -7.03 -6.07 -16.92
N SER A 250 -6.78 -7.23 -16.32
CA SER A 250 -7.30 -7.64 -15.03
C SER A 250 -6.91 -6.66 -13.91
N PHE A 251 -5.66 -6.19 -13.91
CA PHE A 251 -5.14 -5.26 -12.91
C PHE A 251 -5.83 -3.90 -13.00
N TYR A 252 -6.00 -3.35 -14.21
CA TYR A 252 -6.60 -2.02 -14.38
C TYR A 252 -8.10 -2.04 -14.06
N ALA A 253 -8.77 -3.14 -14.40
CA ALA A 253 -10.16 -3.36 -14.00
C ALA A 253 -10.30 -3.47 -12.48
N ALA A 254 -9.39 -4.16 -11.78
CA ALA A 254 -9.44 -4.27 -10.33
C ALA A 254 -9.08 -2.97 -9.59
N LEU A 255 -8.05 -2.26 -10.06
CA LEU A 255 -7.62 -0.99 -9.50
C LEU A 255 -8.74 0.06 -9.58
N ARG A 256 -9.49 0.10 -10.69
CA ARG A 256 -10.65 0.98 -10.86
C ARG A 256 -11.82 0.72 -9.92
N GLU A 257 -11.96 -0.48 -9.36
CA GLU A 257 -13.05 -0.86 -8.46
C GLU A 257 -12.63 -0.79 -6.97
N ALA A 258 -11.33 -0.69 -6.69
CA ALA A 258 -10.80 -0.54 -5.35
C ALA A 258 -11.01 0.88 -4.79
N LYS A 259 -11.20 0.99 -3.47
CA LYS A 259 -11.30 2.27 -2.74
C LYS A 259 -9.95 2.81 -2.29
N GLY A 260 -8.91 1.99 -2.34
CA GLY A 260 -7.57 2.35 -1.91
C GLY A 260 -6.51 1.40 -2.46
N LEU A 261 -5.27 1.89 -2.52
CA LEU A 261 -4.09 1.10 -2.80
C LEU A 261 -3.31 0.87 -1.51
N LEU A 262 -3.03 -0.40 -1.21
CA LEU A 262 -2.14 -0.85 -0.16
C LEU A 262 -0.80 -1.20 -0.80
N LEU A 263 0.21 -0.36 -0.58
CA LEU A 263 1.59 -0.62 -0.98
C LEU A 263 2.28 -1.42 0.13
N ILE A 264 2.76 -2.61 -0.20
CA ILE A 264 3.46 -3.50 0.75
C ILE A 264 4.94 -3.50 0.39
N LEU A 265 5.77 -2.91 1.26
CA LEU A 265 7.22 -2.78 1.08
C LEU A 265 7.96 -3.83 1.91
N ASP A 266 8.69 -4.71 1.22
CA ASP A 266 9.72 -5.54 1.84
C ASP A 266 10.89 -4.67 2.37
N PRO A 267 11.77 -5.18 3.25
CA PRO A 267 12.84 -4.37 3.86
C PRO A 267 13.86 -3.72 2.90
N LYS A 268 13.85 -4.03 1.60
CA LYS A 268 14.66 -3.37 0.57
C LYS A 268 13.89 -2.37 -0.31
N ALA A 269 12.58 -2.20 -0.06
CA ALA A 269 11.68 -1.42 -0.90
C ALA A 269 11.70 -1.84 -2.39
N THR A 270 11.78 -3.15 -2.63
CA THR A 270 11.83 -3.77 -3.96
C THR A 270 10.68 -3.36 -4.90
N PRO A 271 9.45 -3.04 -4.42
CA PRO A 271 8.41 -2.46 -5.27
C PRO A 271 8.84 -1.21 -6.05
N PHE A 272 9.62 -0.29 -5.45
CA PHE A 272 10.14 0.89 -6.18
C PHE A 272 11.23 0.57 -7.20
N SER A 273 11.58 -0.72 -7.38
CA SER A 273 12.44 -1.20 -8.46
C SER A 273 11.64 -1.89 -9.58
N ARG A 274 10.30 -1.86 -9.51
CA ARG A 274 9.39 -2.58 -10.40
C ARG A 274 8.43 -1.58 -11.05
N ILE A 275 8.59 -1.37 -12.35
CA ILE A 275 7.77 -0.41 -13.13
C ILE A 275 6.26 -0.68 -13.00
N TRP A 276 5.87 -1.96 -12.84
CA TRP A 276 4.49 -2.35 -12.53
C TRP A 276 3.97 -1.72 -11.22
N CYS A 277 4.75 -1.76 -10.13
CA CYS A 277 4.34 -1.21 -8.84
C CYS A 277 4.34 0.32 -8.85
N ASP A 278 5.33 0.95 -9.49
CA ASP A 278 5.37 2.42 -9.64
C ASP A 278 4.20 2.93 -10.49
N PHE A 279 3.81 2.19 -11.54
CA PHE A 279 2.65 2.51 -12.37
C PHE A 279 1.31 2.32 -11.64
N GLU A 280 1.17 1.24 -10.85
CA GLU A 280 0.01 1.03 -9.97
C GLU A 280 -0.13 2.18 -8.96
N LEU A 281 0.98 2.54 -8.29
CA LEU A 281 1.05 3.63 -7.33
C LEU A 281 0.74 4.99 -7.97
N TYR A 282 1.32 5.30 -9.12
CA TYR A 282 1.04 6.52 -9.88
C TYR A 282 -0.44 6.61 -10.29
N THR A 283 -1.00 5.51 -10.82
CA THR A 283 -2.41 5.44 -11.22
C THR A 283 -3.35 5.62 -10.02
N ALA A 284 -3.00 5.08 -8.85
CA ALA A 284 -3.74 5.30 -7.61
C ALA A 284 -3.67 6.76 -7.13
N ILE A 285 -2.49 7.38 -7.14
CA ILE A 285 -2.30 8.78 -6.71
C ILE A 285 -3.05 9.76 -7.62
N MET A 286 -3.11 9.48 -8.93
CA MET A 286 -3.86 10.28 -9.89
C MET A 286 -5.39 10.09 -9.76
N SER A 287 -5.85 9.04 -9.07
CA SER A 287 -7.26 8.81 -8.76
C SER A 287 -7.67 9.59 -7.51
N ARG A 288 -8.48 10.64 -7.68
CA ARG A 288 -8.83 11.60 -6.61
C ARG A 288 -9.49 10.99 -5.37
N ASP A 289 -10.21 9.90 -5.54
CA ASP A 289 -11.01 9.26 -4.49
C ASP A 289 -10.35 7.99 -3.91
N MET A 290 -9.11 7.67 -4.31
CA MET A 290 -8.41 6.47 -3.86
C MET A 290 -7.53 6.76 -2.63
N GLY A 291 -7.76 6.03 -1.54
CA GLY A 291 -6.89 6.06 -0.37
C GLY A 291 -5.52 5.44 -0.66
N LEU A 292 -4.48 5.89 0.03
CA LEU A 292 -3.13 5.32 -0.07
C LEU A 292 -2.60 4.98 1.33
N ASP A 293 -2.27 3.70 1.51
CA ASP A 293 -1.61 3.15 2.69
C ASP A 293 -0.32 2.45 2.29
N ILE A 294 0.71 2.61 3.12
CA ILE A 294 2.00 1.93 2.93
C ILE A 294 2.26 1.09 4.18
N VAL A 295 2.40 -0.22 4.03
CA VAL A 295 2.82 -1.12 5.11
C VAL A 295 4.20 -1.71 4.84
N THR A 296 4.91 -2.00 5.91
CA THR A 296 6.16 -2.76 5.86
C THR A 296 6.33 -3.59 7.12
N THR A 297 6.87 -4.79 6.98
CA THR A 297 7.14 -5.69 8.11
C THR A 297 8.61 -5.57 8.51
N ILE A 298 8.85 -5.09 9.73
CA ILE A 298 10.19 -5.01 10.30
C ILE A 298 10.58 -6.43 10.76
N PRO A 299 11.65 -7.03 10.21
CA PRO A 299 12.05 -8.38 10.56
C PRO A 299 12.55 -8.48 12.02
N PRO A 300 12.38 -9.65 12.66
CA PRO A 300 12.65 -9.83 14.09
C PRO A 300 14.12 -9.56 14.45
N ARG A 301 14.35 -8.77 15.50
CA ARG A 301 15.68 -8.51 16.07
C ARG A 301 15.75 -8.90 17.55
N HIS A 302 16.85 -9.53 17.94
CA HIS A 302 17.18 -9.86 19.35
C HIS A 302 16.07 -10.57 20.15
N GLY A 303 15.34 -11.51 19.53
CA GLY A 303 14.29 -12.29 20.20
C GLY A 303 12.94 -11.59 20.34
N LYS A 304 12.75 -10.43 19.71
CA LYS A 304 11.42 -9.87 19.44
C LYS A 304 10.82 -10.49 18.19
N GLU A 305 9.49 -10.50 18.10
CA GLU A 305 8.75 -10.92 16.91
C GLU A 305 8.87 -9.92 15.76
N ALA A 306 8.41 -10.31 14.57
CA ALA A 306 8.29 -9.41 13.42
C ALA A 306 7.17 -8.40 13.69
N GLU A 307 7.35 -7.15 13.26
CA GLU A 307 6.39 -6.08 13.57
C GLU A 307 6.03 -5.27 12.32
N THR A 308 4.75 -5.30 11.94
CA THR A 308 4.24 -4.54 10.80
C THR A 308 3.94 -3.10 11.21
N ARG A 309 4.50 -2.15 10.44
CA ARG A 309 4.25 -0.70 10.55
C ARG A 309 3.48 -0.20 9.34
N MET A 310 2.75 0.89 9.52
CA MET A 310 1.87 1.48 8.51
C MET A 310 2.02 3.00 8.50
N LEU A 311 2.18 3.59 7.31
CA LEU A 311 1.83 4.97 7.00
C LEU A 311 0.46 4.99 6.33
N SER A 312 -0.31 6.05 6.58
CA SER A 312 -1.60 6.27 5.94
C SER A 312 -1.80 7.73 5.63
N LYS A 313 -2.46 8.04 4.51
CA LYS A 313 -2.89 9.40 4.23
C LYS A 313 -4.12 9.81 5.07
N ASP A 314 -5.10 8.91 5.23
CA ASP A 314 -6.47 9.25 5.65
C ASP A 314 -7.03 8.23 6.67
N LEU A 315 -7.21 8.61 7.95
CA LEU A 315 -7.99 7.79 8.89
C LEU A 315 -8.48 8.46 10.19
N GLU A 316 -7.63 9.26 10.83
CA GLU A 316 -7.69 9.46 12.29
C GLU A 316 -7.26 10.88 12.70
N SER A 317 -7.36 11.20 14.00
CA SER A 317 -6.83 12.48 14.52
C SER A 317 -5.31 12.56 14.33
N ALA A 318 -4.78 13.78 14.19
CA ALA A 318 -3.35 13.95 13.96
C ALA A 318 -2.48 13.39 15.10
N VAL A 319 -2.98 13.40 16.35
CA VAL A 319 -2.36 12.68 17.49
C VAL A 319 -2.18 11.20 17.18
N ALA A 320 -3.26 10.51 16.82
CA ALA A 320 -3.26 9.07 16.62
C ALA A 320 -2.39 8.67 15.42
N LYS A 321 -2.46 9.45 14.33
CA LYS A 321 -1.57 9.32 13.16
C LYS A 321 -0.10 9.48 13.56
N SER A 322 0.25 10.52 14.32
CA SER A 322 1.61 10.74 14.79
C SER A 322 2.12 9.56 15.63
N VAL A 323 1.32 9.06 16.58
CA VAL A 323 1.65 7.91 17.44
C VAL A 323 1.80 6.61 16.65
N ARG A 324 0.94 6.34 15.66
CA ARG A 324 1.04 5.16 14.78
C ARG A 324 2.30 5.20 13.92
N GLU A 325 2.65 6.38 13.40
CA GLU A 325 3.70 6.55 12.39
C GLU A 325 5.09 6.82 12.99
N GLN A 326 5.20 7.18 14.28
CA GLN A 326 6.47 7.51 14.95
C GLN A 326 7.57 6.44 14.76
N ASN A 327 7.17 5.17 14.72
CA ASN A 327 8.05 4.01 14.62
C ASN A 327 8.11 3.40 13.20
N PHE A 328 7.52 4.05 12.18
CA PHE A 328 7.65 3.60 10.80
C PHE A 328 9.10 3.78 10.31
N PRO A 329 9.71 2.82 9.59
CA PRO A 329 11.10 2.94 9.13
C PRO A 329 11.17 3.85 7.90
N ILE A 330 11.12 5.17 8.10
CA ILE A 330 10.90 6.15 7.01
C ILE A 330 11.97 6.12 5.90
N ASN A 331 13.19 5.67 6.21
CA ASN A 331 14.26 5.45 5.24
C ASN A 331 13.93 4.36 4.18
N ILE A 332 12.91 3.52 4.41
CA ILE A 332 12.40 2.59 3.39
C ILE A 332 11.80 3.32 2.18
N LEU A 333 11.41 4.59 2.33
CA LEU A 333 10.90 5.41 1.23
C LEU A 333 12.01 6.08 0.41
N ALA A 334 13.28 6.02 0.85
CA ALA A 334 14.43 6.62 0.16
C ALA A 334 14.50 6.19 -1.31
N HIS A 335 14.45 4.88 -1.53
CA HIS A 335 14.52 4.29 -2.87
C HIS A 335 13.37 4.79 -3.79
N GLY A 336 12.17 4.94 -3.24
CA GLY A 336 11.01 5.47 -3.97
C GLY A 336 11.04 6.97 -4.22
N LEU A 337 11.89 7.73 -3.53
CA LEU A 337 12.10 9.16 -3.75
C LEU A 337 13.17 9.46 -4.81
N GLU A 338 13.94 8.45 -5.21
CA GLU A 338 15.10 8.59 -6.09
C GLU A 338 14.96 7.83 -7.41
N VAL A 339 14.34 6.65 -7.40
CA VAL A 339 14.17 5.84 -8.61
C VAL A 339 13.13 6.48 -9.53
N MET A 340 13.48 6.55 -10.81
CA MET A 340 12.58 6.94 -11.89
C MET A 340 11.86 5.70 -12.42
N LEU A 341 10.54 5.80 -12.62
CA LEU A 341 9.65 4.72 -13.07
C LEU A 341 10.16 4.03 -14.34
N GLU A 342 10.71 4.77 -15.30
CA GLU A 342 11.25 4.21 -16.55
C GLU A 342 12.51 3.35 -16.36
N ASN A 343 13.19 3.47 -15.21
CA ASN A 343 14.30 2.58 -14.82
C ASN A 343 13.81 1.31 -14.11
N GLY A 344 12.54 1.25 -13.71
CA GLY A 344 11.93 0.08 -13.09
C GLY A 344 12.02 -1.17 -13.97
N MET A 345 12.15 -2.33 -13.34
CA MET A 345 12.25 -3.63 -14.00
C MET A 345 10.87 -4.24 -14.21
N ALA A 346 10.64 -4.84 -15.39
CA ALA A 346 9.54 -5.77 -15.62
C ALA A 346 10.09 -7.18 -15.87
N THR A 347 9.23 -8.19 -15.77
CA THR A 347 9.63 -9.58 -16.05
C THR A 347 9.63 -9.87 -17.55
N GLN A 348 8.71 -9.23 -18.29
CA GLN A 348 8.69 -9.11 -19.74
C GLN A 348 9.01 -7.67 -20.12
N GLU A 349 9.85 -7.43 -21.12
CA GLU A 349 10.22 -6.06 -21.52
C GLU A 349 9.09 -5.38 -22.32
N GLU A 350 8.23 -6.18 -22.95
CA GLU A 350 7.01 -5.75 -23.64
C GLU A 350 6.03 -5.06 -22.69
N ASP A 351 5.88 -5.57 -21.45
CA ASP A 351 5.06 -4.95 -20.40
C ASP A 351 5.57 -3.53 -20.08
N LYS A 352 6.89 -3.42 -19.92
CA LYS A 352 7.57 -2.16 -19.61
C LYS A 352 7.33 -1.14 -20.72
N GLN A 353 7.46 -1.53 -21.98
CA GLN A 353 7.16 -0.64 -23.10
C GLN A 353 5.68 -0.26 -23.13
N ALA A 354 4.76 -1.19 -22.87
CA ALA A 354 3.32 -0.90 -22.82
C ALA A 354 2.95 0.09 -21.70
N ILE A 355 3.62 0.02 -20.54
CA ILE A 355 3.46 0.99 -19.44
C ILE A 355 3.95 2.38 -19.86
N LEU A 356 5.15 2.46 -20.45
CA LEU A 356 5.71 3.72 -20.92
C LEU A 356 4.85 4.34 -22.03
N ASP A 357 4.34 3.53 -22.97
CA ASP A 357 3.42 3.98 -24.02
C ASP A 357 2.08 4.47 -23.45
N ALA A 358 1.54 3.81 -22.41
CA ALA A 358 0.31 4.24 -21.75
C ALA A 358 0.48 5.57 -20.98
N ILE A 359 1.62 5.75 -20.30
CA ILE A 359 1.98 7.02 -19.65
C ILE A 359 2.17 8.11 -20.73
N ALA A 360 2.96 7.84 -21.77
CA ALA A 360 3.23 8.78 -22.86
C ALA A 360 1.96 9.24 -23.61
N THR A 361 0.95 8.37 -23.72
CA THR A 361 -0.32 8.65 -24.41
C THR A 361 -1.44 9.18 -23.50
N GLU A 362 -1.20 9.29 -22.18
CA GLU A 362 -2.16 9.86 -21.23
C GLU A 362 -2.51 11.32 -21.63
N GLN A 363 -3.79 11.58 -21.92
CA GLN A 363 -4.28 12.90 -22.32
C GLN A 363 -4.33 13.86 -21.14
N PHE A 364 -3.20 14.50 -20.85
CA PHE A 364 -3.08 15.54 -19.85
C PHE A 364 -2.88 16.91 -20.52
N GLU A 365 -3.90 17.77 -20.45
CA GLU A 365 -3.73 19.19 -20.74
C GLU A 365 -3.27 19.93 -19.46
N PRO A 366 -2.04 20.49 -19.42
CA PRO A 366 -1.57 21.20 -18.24
C PRO A 366 -2.46 22.42 -17.95
N GLY A 367 -2.85 22.57 -16.68
CA GLY A 367 -3.66 23.70 -16.24
C GLY A 367 -2.97 25.05 -16.50
N PRO A 368 -3.73 26.17 -16.58
CA PRO A 368 -3.19 27.47 -16.96
C PRO A 368 -1.98 27.89 -16.10
N GLY A 369 -0.83 28.08 -16.76
CA GLY A 369 0.43 28.48 -16.10
C GLY A 369 1.33 27.32 -15.64
N LYS A 370 0.91 26.06 -15.76
CA LYS A 370 1.78 24.90 -15.52
C LYS A 370 2.72 24.65 -16.71
N PRO A 371 3.96 24.17 -16.48
CA PRO A 371 4.92 23.93 -17.55
C PRO A 371 4.52 22.72 -18.40
N GLN A 372 4.84 22.78 -19.70
CA GLN A 372 4.76 21.61 -20.58
C GLN A 372 5.97 20.72 -20.32
N ILE A 373 5.74 19.53 -19.77
CA ILE A 373 6.74 18.48 -19.52
C ILE A 373 6.27 17.16 -20.14
N SER A 374 7.12 16.13 -20.14
CA SER A 374 6.72 14.78 -20.55
C SER A 374 5.88 14.10 -19.47
N ASN A 375 5.09 13.09 -19.84
CA ASN A 375 4.21 12.40 -18.89
C ASN A 375 4.99 11.52 -17.91
N GLU A 376 6.15 11.00 -18.31
CA GLU A 376 7.05 10.21 -17.47
C GLU A 376 7.67 11.10 -16.38
N LEU A 377 8.13 12.30 -16.76
CA LEU A 377 8.62 13.28 -15.78
C LEU A 377 7.53 13.74 -14.82
N ARG A 378 6.28 13.90 -15.30
CA ARG A 378 5.11 14.16 -14.44
C ARG A 378 4.85 13.00 -13.47
N ALA A 379 4.91 11.75 -13.94
CA ALA A 379 4.71 10.57 -13.11
C ALA A 379 5.77 10.48 -12.00
N ASN A 380 7.05 10.63 -12.34
CA ASN A 380 8.14 10.64 -11.37
C ASN A 380 7.97 11.77 -10.33
N MET A 381 7.72 13.01 -10.76
CA MET A 381 7.45 14.13 -9.84
C MET A 381 6.27 13.85 -8.91
N THR A 382 5.20 13.25 -9.43
CA THR A 382 3.98 12.91 -8.66
C THR A 382 4.25 11.81 -7.62
N LEU A 383 5.01 10.78 -7.98
CA LEU A 383 5.43 9.69 -7.09
C LEU A 383 6.33 10.23 -5.97
N HIS A 384 7.40 10.92 -6.34
CA HIS A 384 8.40 11.45 -5.42
C HIS A 384 7.78 12.46 -4.45
N SER A 385 6.98 13.41 -4.93
CA SER A 385 6.35 14.40 -4.05
C SER A 385 5.33 13.76 -3.10
N THR A 386 4.59 12.73 -3.55
CA THR A 386 3.64 12.00 -2.72
C THR A 386 4.34 11.29 -1.56
N LEU A 387 5.42 10.57 -1.84
CA LEU A 387 6.24 9.92 -0.83
C LEU A 387 6.90 10.94 0.11
N ALA A 388 7.33 12.10 -0.41
CA ALA A 388 7.94 13.16 0.40
C ALA A 388 6.98 13.73 1.45
N ILE A 389 5.70 13.90 1.11
CA ILE A 389 4.66 14.36 2.07
C ILE A 389 4.39 13.31 3.14
N LEU A 390 4.28 12.04 2.74
CA LEU A 390 4.10 10.92 3.68
C LEU A 390 5.31 10.79 4.62
N ALA A 391 6.52 11.07 4.12
CA ALA A 391 7.74 11.10 4.90
C ALA A 391 7.88 12.33 5.82
N TRP A 392 7.35 13.48 5.41
CA TRP A 392 7.66 14.78 6.01
C TRP A 392 7.47 14.86 7.54
N PRO A 393 6.38 14.35 8.14
CA PRO A 393 6.21 14.42 9.59
C PRO A 393 7.30 13.65 10.34
N GLN A 394 7.69 12.47 9.85
CA GLN A 394 8.74 11.67 10.48
C GLN A 394 10.14 12.16 10.15
N ALA A 395 10.36 12.73 8.96
CA ALA A 395 11.60 13.42 8.61
C ALA A 395 11.84 14.63 9.55
N MET A 396 10.82 15.46 9.77
CA MET A 396 10.88 16.56 10.74
C MET A 396 11.10 16.03 12.17
N ASN A 397 10.35 15.02 12.58
CA ASN A 397 10.44 14.45 13.94
C ASN A 397 11.83 13.87 14.27
N ARG A 398 12.52 13.33 13.27
CA ARG A 398 13.84 12.72 13.40
C ARG A 398 14.99 13.69 13.13
N GLY A 399 14.69 14.94 12.75
CA GLY A 399 15.71 15.93 12.39
C GLY A 399 16.44 15.60 11.09
N LEU A 400 15.76 14.96 10.12
CA LEU A 400 16.32 14.60 8.81
C LEU A 400 16.18 15.73 7.76
N LEU A 401 15.65 16.89 8.15
CA LEU A 401 15.54 18.07 7.28
C LEU A 401 16.82 18.92 7.35
N ARG A 402 17.28 19.43 6.21
CA ARG A 402 18.55 20.16 5.98
C ARG A 402 19.84 19.41 6.32
N HIS A 403 19.73 18.10 6.53
CA HIS A 403 20.90 17.23 6.58
C HIS A 403 21.13 16.66 5.18
N GLY A 404 22.39 16.73 4.76
CA GLY A 404 22.88 16.17 3.53
C GLY A 404 24.34 15.79 3.72
N ALA A 405 24.67 14.55 3.34
CA ALA A 405 25.97 13.90 3.35
C ALA A 405 26.35 13.10 4.62
N ASP A 406 25.41 12.33 5.18
CA ASP A 406 25.73 10.98 5.72
C ASP A 406 25.07 9.90 4.82
N ASP A 407 25.66 8.70 4.75
CA ASP A 407 25.40 7.65 3.71
C ASP A 407 23.96 7.06 3.63
N ASP A 408 23.01 7.53 4.45
CA ASP A 408 21.60 7.08 4.52
C ASP A 408 20.57 8.20 4.16
N ASP A 409 21.01 9.37 3.70
CA ASP A 409 20.15 10.54 3.40
C ASP A 409 19.25 10.35 2.17
N PHE A 410 17.99 10.82 2.25
CA PHE A 410 17.03 10.85 1.14
C PHE A 410 16.33 12.22 1.03
N ASP A 411 16.28 12.78 -0.17
CA ASP A 411 15.93 14.20 -0.37
C ASP A 411 14.40 14.48 -0.43
N VAL A 412 13.74 14.45 0.72
CA VAL A 412 12.33 14.88 0.83
C VAL A 412 12.10 16.34 0.44
N GLU A 413 13.10 17.21 0.62
CA GLU A 413 13.00 18.64 0.32
C GLU A 413 12.97 18.88 -1.19
N GLY A 414 13.92 18.30 -1.91
CA GLY A 414 14.00 18.33 -3.37
C GLY A 414 12.84 17.63 -4.04
N ALA A 415 12.43 16.46 -3.53
CA ALA A 415 11.27 15.72 -4.06
C ALA A 415 9.97 16.53 -3.98
N LEU A 416 9.69 17.21 -2.86
CA LEU A 416 8.52 18.08 -2.75
C LEU A 416 8.69 19.37 -3.58
N ARG A 417 9.84 20.05 -3.50
CA ARG A 417 10.09 21.34 -4.17
C ARG A 417 10.06 21.23 -5.70
N SER A 418 10.46 20.09 -6.26
CA SER A 418 10.61 19.89 -7.71
C SER A 418 9.28 19.61 -8.43
N ASP A 419 8.22 19.25 -7.71
CA ASP A 419 6.92 18.93 -8.33
C ASP A 419 6.16 20.19 -8.79
N VAL A 420 6.43 20.58 -10.03
CA VAL A 420 5.75 21.68 -10.74
C VAL A 420 4.35 21.32 -11.22
N THR A 421 3.87 20.10 -10.97
CA THR A 421 2.65 19.50 -11.57
C THR A 421 1.47 19.48 -10.61
N ARG A 422 1.72 19.27 -9.30
CA ARG A 422 0.68 19.19 -8.27
C ARG A 422 -0.20 20.45 -8.18
N ASP A 423 -1.43 20.28 -7.71
CA ASP A 423 -2.37 21.39 -7.51
C ASP A 423 -2.71 21.66 -6.05
N SER A 424 -2.47 20.69 -5.16
CA SER A 424 -2.73 20.81 -3.73
C SER A 424 -1.52 20.32 -2.92
N VAL A 425 -1.27 20.91 -1.76
CA VAL A 425 -0.43 20.36 -0.69
C VAL A 425 -1.29 20.23 0.55
N GLU A 426 -1.36 19.03 1.12
CA GLU A 426 -1.95 18.79 2.44
C GLU A 426 -0.92 18.08 3.32
N LEU A 427 -0.67 18.61 4.51
CA LEU A 427 0.37 18.12 5.42
C LEU A 427 0.02 18.51 6.86
N SER A 428 -0.10 17.53 7.76
CA SER A 428 -0.26 17.76 9.20
C SER A 428 1.03 17.44 9.94
N LEU A 429 1.47 18.40 10.75
CA LEU A 429 2.57 18.36 11.69
C LEU A 429 2.07 18.57 13.13
N ALA A 430 0.79 18.32 13.38
CA ALA A 430 0.22 18.52 14.69
C ALA A 430 0.78 17.54 15.73
N HIS A 431 0.87 18.03 16.97
CA HIS A 431 1.37 17.35 18.17
C HIS A 431 2.83 16.91 18.11
N PHE A 432 3.61 17.37 17.14
CA PHE A 432 5.07 17.27 17.14
C PHE A 432 5.71 18.34 18.05
N GLU A 433 5.22 18.47 19.29
CA GLU A 433 5.53 19.53 20.27
C GLU A 433 7.03 19.88 20.38
N LYS A 434 7.88 18.84 20.36
CA LYS A 434 9.32 18.95 20.61
C LYS A 434 10.16 19.12 19.35
N THR A 435 9.62 18.82 18.18
CA THR A 435 10.39 18.64 16.94
C THR A 435 9.88 19.50 15.78
N CYS A 436 8.59 19.89 15.80
CA CYS A 436 8.09 20.97 14.96
C CYS A 436 8.51 22.33 15.55
N VAL A 437 9.54 22.91 14.94
CA VAL A 437 10.16 24.19 15.32
C VAL A 437 10.23 25.13 14.12
N ASP A 438 10.42 26.43 14.34
CA ASP A 438 10.46 27.45 13.27
C ASP A 438 11.44 27.11 12.13
N ALA A 439 12.56 26.45 12.43
CA ALA A 439 13.50 26.01 11.41
C ALA A 439 12.89 24.97 10.45
N GLY A 440 12.10 24.02 10.95
CA GLY A 440 11.43 23.00 10.15
C GLY A 440 10.23 23.56 9.37
N VAL A 441 9.48 24.50 9.94
CA VAL A 441 8.42 25.22 9.21
C VAL A 441 9.02 26.08 8.09
N LYS A 442 10.19 26.69 8.33
CA LYS A 442 10.93 27.42 7.30
C LYS A 442 11.41 26.52 6.15
N VAL A 443 11.89 25.31 6.43
CA VAL A 443 12.19 24.31 5.39
C VAL A 443 10.96 24.00 4.55
N LEU A 444 9.84 23.69 5.22
CA LEU A 444 8.58 23.37 4.54
C LEU A 444 8.14 24.52 3.63
N ALA A 445 8.16 25.76 4.14
CA ALA A 445 7.85 26.96 3.36
C ALA A 445 8.72 27.12 2.10
N GLU A 446 10.03 26.89 2.22
CA GLU A 446 10.99 26.90 1.10
C GLU A 446 10.84 25.71 0.12
N CYS A 447 10.04 24.69 0.47
CA CYS A 447 9.78 23.52 -0.36
C CYS A 447 8.35 23.48 -0.93
N ILE A 448 7.48 24.45 -0.60
CA ILE A 448 6.13 24.50 -1.16
C ILE A 448 6.24 24.65 -2.70
N PRO A 449 5.66 23.73 -3.49
CA PRO A 449 5.80 23.80 -4.94
C PRO A 449 5.11 25.05 -5.52
N PRO A 450 5.70 25.72 -6.52
CA PRO A 450 5.32 27.07 -6.93
C PRO A 450 3.97 27.18 -7.65
N ASN A 451 3.44 26.06 -8.16
CA ASN A 451 2.28 26.01 -9.06
C ASN A 451 1.01 25.44 -8.43
N ILE A 452 0.96 25.31 -7.09
CA ILE A 452 -0.21 24.79 -6.39
C ILE A 452 -1.31 25.86 -6.25
N SER A 453 -2.56 25.42 -6.37
CA SER A 453 -3.75 26.24 -6.11
C SER A 453 -4.21 26.13 -4.66
N ASN A 454 -3.91 25.02 -3.96
CA ASN A 454 -4.46 24.71 -2.65
C ASN A 454 -3.35 24.36 -1.67
N LEU A 455 -3.35 24.96 -0.47
CA LEU A 455 -2.39 24.66 0.59
C LEU A 455 -3.14 24.45 1.90
N LYS A 456 -2.95 23.29 2.52
CA LYS A 456 -3.51 22.91 3.81
C LYS A 456 -2.39 22.44 4.73
N LEU A 457 -2.03 23.26 5.71
CA LEU A 457 -1.04 22.92 6.73
C LEU A 457 -1.68 22.95 8.12
N SER A 458 -1.40 21.94 8.93
CA SER A 458 -1.79 21.90 10.33
C SER A 458 -0.55 21.76 11.21
N PHE A 459 -0.48 22.59 12.24
CA PHE A 459 0.55 22.67 13.25
C PHE A 459 -0.08 22.67 14.66
N GLU A 460 -1.28 22.10 14.82
CA GLU A 460 -1.99 22.02 16.11
C GLU A 460 -1.08 21.43 17.20
N GLY A 461 -1.04 22.03 18.39
CA GLY A 461 -0.20 21.60 19.50
C GLY A 461 1.31 21.87 19.34
N CYS A 462 1.78 22.53 18.27
CA CYS A 462 3.20 22.81 18.09
C CYS A 462 3.65 24.03 18.90
N HIS A 463 3.70 23.87 20.23
CA HIS A 463 3.96 24.94 21.19
C HIS A 463 5.28 25.71 20.99
N GLN A 464 6.26 25.15 20.28
CA GLN A 464 7.55 25.81 20.00
C GLN A 464 7.52 26.79 18.81
N LEU A 465 6.44 26.85 18.03
CA LEU A 465 6.36 27.77 16.90
C LEU A 465 6.19 29.23 17.35
N THR A 466 6.91 30.13 16.71
CA THR A 466 6.85 31.58 16.96
C THR A 466 6.45 32.33 15.69
N ASP A 467 6.39 33.66 15.77
CA ASP A 467 6.15 34.51 14.60
C ASP A 467 7.14 34.23 13.44
N ALA A 468 8.32 33.66 13.70
CA ALA A 468 9.28 33.27 12.66
C ALA A 468 8.69 32.22 11.69
N SER A 469 7.86 31.28 12.17
CA SER A 469 7.09 30.35 11.32
C SER A 469 6.11 31.08 10.41
N LEU A 470 5.35 32.04 10.95
CA LEU A 470 4.37 32.84 10.19
C LEU A 470 5.06 33.70 9.13
N HIS A 471 6.20 34.34 9.46
CA HIS A 471 7.01 35.08 8.49
C HIS A 471 7.61 34.18 7.41
N ALA A 472 8.04 32.96 7.76
CA ALA A 472 8.59 32.01 6.79
C ALA A 472 7.54 31.56 5.77
N LEU A 473 6.33 31.21 6.23
CA LEU A 473 5.19 30.90 5.36
C LEU A 473 4.82 32.12 4.49
N ALA A 474 4.62 33.28 5.12
CA ALA A 474 4.27 34.53 4.44
C ALA A 474 5.23 34.88 3.29
N SER A 475 6.53 34.62 3.47
CA SER A 475 7.57 34.89 2.46
C SER A 475 7.57 33.94 1.26
N HIS A 476 6.86 32.81 1.33
CA HIS A 476 6.90 31.73 0.33
C HIS A 476 5.52 31.24 -0.15
N LEU A 477 4.41 31.90 0.22
CA LEU A 477 3.09 31.52 -0.30
C LEU A 477 3.05 31.64 -1.83
N PRO A 478 2.74 30.56 -2.57
CA PRO A 478 2.56 30.62 -4.03
C PRO A 478 1.22 31.28 -4.39
N LYS A 479 0.83 31.30 -5.67
CA LYS A 479 -0.43 31.91 -6.14
C LYS A 479 -1.66 31.05 -5.83
N LEU A 480 -1.94 30.90 -4.54
CA LEU A 480 -3.03 30.08 -4.00
C LEU A 480 -4.42 30.63 -4.34
N ARG A 481 -5.39 29.71 -4.40
CA ARG A 481 -6.83 29.92 -4.39
C ARG A 481 -7.44 29.55 -3.04
N THR A 482 -6.96 28.48 -2.42
CA THR A 482 -7.42 28.02 -1.10
C THR A 482 -6.23 27.88 -0.16
N LEU A 483 -6.33 28.49 1.01
CA LEU A 483 -5.33 28.42 2.08
C LEU A 483 -6.01 28.03 3.39
N TYR A 484 -5.67 26.85 3.90
CA TYR A 484 -5.99 26.39 5.24
C TYR A 484 -4.69 26.40 6.06
N LEU A 485 -4.68 27.14 7.18
CA LEU A 485 -3.62 27.07 8.17
C LEU A 485 -4.23 26.85 9.56
N ASP A 486 -3.76 25.80 10.22
CA ASP A 486 -4.12 25.48 11.59
C ASP A 486 -2.90 25.57 12.51
N PHE A 487 -3.06 26.36 13.56
CA PHE A 487 -2.09 26.63 14.60
C PHE A 487 -2.73 26.50 15.99
N VAL A 488 -3.78 25.69 16.15
CA VAL A 488 -4.47 25.51 17.44
C VAL A 488 -3.44 25.16 18.54
N GLY A 489 -3.49 25.84 19.68
CA GLY A 489 -2.54 25.63 20.79
C GLY A 489 -1.12 26.16 20.58
N CYS A 490 -0.80 26.88 19.50
CA CYS A 490 0.51 27.51 19.30
C CYS A 490 0.67 28.80 20.14
N GLU A 491 0.83 28.64 21.45
CA GLU A 491 0.83 29.70 22.47
C GLU A 491 1.85 30.84 22.28
N ASN A 492 2.90 30.61 21.49
CA ASN A 492 4.00 31.58 21.29
C ASN A 492 3.82 32.49 20.06
N LEU A 493 2.75 32.32 19.26
CA LEU A 493 2.41 33.19 18.13
C LEU A 493 1.83 34.54 18.61
N THR A 494 2.12 35.62 17.91
CA THR A 494 1.65 36.97 18.24
C THR A 494 1.02 37.71 17.05
N ASP A 495 0.35 38.81 17.38
CA ASP A 495 -0.17 39.82 16.47
C ASP A 495 0.82 40.25 15.37
N VAL A 496 2.13 40.18 15.63
CA VAL A 496 3.19 40.56 14.67
C VAL A 496 3.28 39.55 13.53
N GLY A 497 3.30 38.24 13.83
CA GLY A 497 3.31 37.18 12.82
C GLY A 497 2.01 37.13 12.04
N MET A 498 0.86 37.33 12.70
CA MET A 498 -0.45 37.39 12.05
C MET A 498 -0.56 38.52 11.04
N LYS A 499 -0.06 39.70 11.39
CA LYS A 499 0.02 40.83 10.47
C LYS A 499 0.88 40.51 9.24
N ALA A 500 2.07 39.93 9.44
CA ALA A 500 2.97 39.58 8.35
C ALA A 500 2.35 38.55 7.38
N LEU A 501 1.62 37.56 7.90
CA LEU A 501 0.85 36.60 7.10
C LEU A 501 -0.25 37.31 6.29
N ALA A 502 -1.07 38.13 6.92
CA ALA A 502 -2.20 38.81 6.28
C ALA A 502 -1.76 39.80 5.18
N GLU A 503 -0.67 40.53 5.40
CA GLU A 503 -0.05 41.42 4.40
C GLU A 503 0.54 40.66 3.20
N SER A 504 0.81 39.36 3.33
CA SER A 504 1.45 38.52 2.31
C SER A 504 0.50 37.53 1.62
N LEU A 505 -0.80 37.52 1.95
CA LEU A 505 -1.76 36.60 1.33
C LEU A 505 -1.90 36.86 -0.19
N PRO A 506 -1.85 35.84 -1.06
CA PRO A 506 -1.92 36.01 -2.51
C PRO A 506 -3.21 36.72 -2.97
N GLU A 507 -3.12 37.63 -3.95
CA GLU A 507 -4.31 38.30 -4.54
C GLU A 507 -5.27 37.30 -5.23
N THR A 508 -4.78 36.12 -5.59
CA THR A 508 -5.55 35.02 -6.21
C THR A 508 -6.40 34.23 -5.23
N LEU A 509 -6.26 34.48 -3.92
CA LEU A 509 -6.92 33.71 -2.87
C LEU A 509 -8.43 33.98 -2.86
N VAL A 510 -9.21 32.91 -2.84
CA VAL A 510 -10.68 32.88 -2.84
C VAL A 510 -11.21 32.32 -1.52
N GLU A 511 -10.50 31.35 -0.94
CA GLU A 511 -10.86 30.68 0.30
C GLU A 511 -9.69 30.76 1.29
N LEU A 512 -10.00 31.20 2.51
CA LEU A 512 -9.05 31.33 3.61
C LEU A 512 -9.68 30.73 4.87
N GLU A 513 -9.00 29.76 5.47
CA GLU A 513 -9.40 29.14 6.73
C GLU A 513 -8.21 29.16 7.69
N LEU A 514 -8.43 29.71 8.89
CA LEU A 514 -7.38 30.07 9.83
C LEU A 514 -7.79 29.65 11.26
N HIS A 515 -7.14 28.62 11.80
CA HIS A 515 -7.43 28.13 13.16
C HIS A 515 -6.34 28.55 14.14
N PHE A 516 -6.71 29.37 15.13
CA PHE A 516 -5.80 29.91 16.15
C PHE A 516 -6.34 29.78 17.59
N VAL A 517 -7.25 28.83 17.81
CA VAL A 517 -7.82 28.57 19.14
C VAL A 517 -6.70 28.15 20.09
N GLY A 518 -6.61 28.77 21.27
CA GLY A 518 -5.52 28.49 22.23
C GLY A 518 -4.21 29.24 21.97
N CYS A 519 -4.10 30.08 20.93
CA CYS A 519 -2.96 30.98 20.76
C CYS A 519 -3.07 32.19 21.71
N ILE A 520 -2.84 31.96 23.01
CA ILE A 520 -3.12 32.89 24.11
C ILE A 520 -2.42 34.26 24.05
N ARG A 521 -1.45 34.45 23.14
CA ARG A 521 -0.73 35.72 22.92
C ARG A 521 -1.23 36.52 21.72
N LEU A 522 -2.17 35.98 20.95
CA LEU A 522 -2.96 36.76 20.00
C LEU A 522 -3.94 37.62 20.80
N ASN A 523 -3.62 38.90 20.91
CA ASN A 523 -4.35 39.79 21.79
C ASN A 523 -5.43 40.51 20.99
N SER A 524 -6.69 40.26 21.36
CA SER A 524 -7.80 41.04 20.82
C SER A 524 -7.63 42.55 21.09
N SER A 525 -6.80 43.00 22.06
CA SER A 525 -6.54 44.42 22.33
C SER A 525 -5.78 45.22 21.26
N GLY A 526 -5.61 44.68 20.04
CA GLY A 526 -5.59 45.50 18.82
C GLY A 526 -6.91 46.26 18.55
N LEU A 527 -7.99 45.89 19.25
CA LEU A 527 -9.33 46.50 19.32
C LEU A 527 -9.33 47.96 19.83
N ALA A 528 -8.77 48.88 19.04
CA ALA A 528 -9.42 50.17 18.91
C ALA A 528 -10.79 49.95 18.24
N PRO A 529 -11.89 50.60 18.66
CA PRO A 529 -13.17 50.52 17.96
C PRO A 529 -13.05 51.10 16.54
N GLY A 530 -12.79 50.23 15.55
CA GLY A 530 -12.42 50.60 14.18
C GLY A 530 -11.12 49.98 13.64
N ALA A 531 -10.42 49.14 14.40
CA ALA A 531 -9.29 48.35 13.90
C ALA A 531 -9.79 47.11 13.12
N HIS A 532 -9.91 47.26 11.79
CA HIS A 532 -10.28 46.19 10.86
C HIS A 532 -9.32 44.99 10.95
N PHE A 533 -9.87 43.78 11.12
CA PHE A 533 -9.13 42.52 11.31
C PHE A 533 -8.02 42.32 10.25
N TRP A 534 -6.75 42.54 10.62
CA TRP A 534 -5.54 42.32 9.79
C TRP A 534 -5.59 42.81 8.31
N GLY A 535 -6.55 43.65 7.93
CA GLY A 535 -6.90 43.92 6.53
C GLY A 535 -7.65 42.80 5.77
N LEU A 536 -8.01 41.69 6.42
CA LEU A 536 -8.68 40.51 5.83
C LEU A 536 -10.15 40.78 5.47
N GLU A 537 -10.90 41.49 6.31
CA GLU A 537 -12.28 41.93 6.01
C GLU A 537 -12.32 42.80 4.74
N ASN A 538 -11.33 43.69 4.57
CA ASN A 538 -11.19 44.54 3.38
C ASN A 538 -10.92 43.73 2.10
N ARG A 539 -10.54 42.45 2.24
CA ARG A 539 -10.36 41.49 1.15
C ARG A 539 -11.53 40.51 1.01
N GLY A 540 -12.59 40.67 1.81
CA GLY A 540 -13.81 39.86 1.75
C GLY A 540 -13.77 38.55 2.53
N PHE A 541 -12.73 38.30 3.34
CA PHE A 541 -12.68 37.12 4.21
C PHE A 541 -13.36 37.41 5.55
N ASN A 542 -14.20 36.47 6.01
CA ASN A 542 -14.74 36.48 7.36
C ASN A 542 -13.73 35.82 8.30
N CYS A 543 -13.35 36.50 9.38
CA CYS A 543 -12.44 36.00 10.42
C CYS A 543 -13.20 35.41 11.63
#